data_AF-A0A1Q9T372-F1
#
_entry.id   AF-A0A1Q9T372-F1
#
_cell.length_a   1.000
_cell.length_b   1.000
_cell.length_c   1.000
_cell.angle_alpha   90.00
_cell.angle_beta   90.00
_cell.angle_gamma   90.00
#
_symmetry.space_group_name_H-M   'P 1'
#
loop_
_entity.id
_entity.type
_entity.pdbx_description
1 polymer ?
#
loop_
_entity_poly.entity_id
_entity_poly.type
_entity_poly.pdbx_seq_one_letter_code
_entity_poly.pdbx_strand_id
1 'polypeptide(L)'
;MVRVPHDGEDRVIGFVRVHESGDAVVAAFNLSDAPASVTLGVAPGQDLAYVDATDGSTVEYAEGSVWQLPARGYRVGVTPQE
;
A
#
# COMPACT_ATOMS: atom_id res chain seq x y z
N MET A 1 7.36 -1.91 -11.12
CA MET A 1 6.54 -2.36 -9.99
C MET A 1 7.40 -3.28 -9.14
N VAL A 2 7.49 -3.01 -7.85
CA VAL A 2 8.28 -3.75 -6.86
C VAL A 2 7.29 -4.30 -5.83
N ARG A 3 7.43 -5.56 -5.43
CA ARG A 3 6.58 -6.16 -4.38
C ARG A 3 6.81 -5.42 -3.06
N VAL A 4 5.75 -5.16 -2.32
CA VAL A 4 5.84 -4.72 -0.92
C VAL A 4 5.69 -5.97 -0.05
N PRO A 5 6.75 -6.45 0.62
CA PRO A 5 6.64 -7.61 1.50
C PRO A 5 5.63 -7.36 2.62
N HIS A 6 4.91 -8.38 3.05
CA HIS A 6 4.07 -8.35 4.24
C HIS A 6 3.85 -9.76 4.83
N ASP A 7 3.14 -9.87 5.95
CA ASP A 7 2.85 -11.14 6.63
C ASP A 7 1.64 -11.93 6.08
N GLY A 8 0.83 -11.33 5.19
CA GLY A 8 -0.36 -11.95 4.56
C GLY A 8 -0.23 -12.33 3.07
N GLU A 9 0.94 -12.76 2.60
CA GLU A 9 1.28 -12.97 1.17
C GLU A 9 0.48 -14.08 0.46
N ASP A 10 -0.22 -14.93 1.22
CA ASP A 10 -1.11 -15.97 0.70
C ASP A 10 -2.48 -15.44 0.22
N ARG A 11 -2.83 -14.22 0.63
CA ARG A 11 -4.17 -13.63 0.42
C ARG A 11 -4.15 -12.17 0.02
N VAL A 12 -3.05 -11.46 0.20
CA VAL A 12 -2.89 -10.06 -0.21
C VAL A 12 -1.76 -9.96 -1.23
N ILE A 13 -1.98 -9.13 -2.25
CA ILE A 13 -0.92 -8.71 -3.16
C ILE A 13 -0.61 -7.24 -2.86
N GLY A 14 0.61 -6.97 -2.41
CA GLY A 14 1.15 -5.63 -2.20
C GLY A 14 2.24 -5.26 -3.22
N PHE A 15 2.18 -4.05 -3.78
CA PHE A 15 3.23 -3.53 -4.64
C PHE A 15 3.35 -2.00 -4.58
N VAL A 16 4.53 -1.52 -4.95
CA VAL A 16 4.84 -0.10 -5.14
C VAL A 16 5.44 0.14 -6.52
N ARG A 17 5.11 1.29 -7.10
CA ARG A 17 5.77 1.83 -8.28
C ARG A 17 6.19 3.26 -7.97
N VAL A 18 7.50 3.48 -7.94
CA VAL A 18 8.09 4.82 -7.88
C VAL A 18 8.52 5.20 -9.29
N HIS A 19 8.13 6.39 -9.72
CA HIS A 19 8.51 6.99 -11.01
C HIS A 19 9.76 7.86 -10.82
N GLU A 20 10.51 8.09 -11.90
CA GLU A 20 11.75 8.88 -11.86
C GLU A 20 11.52 10.35 -11.48
N SER A 21 10.29 10.85 -11.66
CA SER A 21 9.87 12.19 -11.22
C SER A 21 9.73 12.33 -9.70
N GLY A 22 9.75 11.23 -8.95
CA GLY A 22 9.43 11.19 -7.52
C GLY A 22 7.97 10.86 -7.22
N ASP A 23 7.09 10.79 -8.23
CA ASP A 23 5.72 10.32 -8.05
C ASP A 23 5.69 8.83 -7.73
N ALA A 24 4.82 8.42 -6.81
CA ALA A 24 4.70 7.02 -6.45
C ALA A 24 3.26 6.58 -6.24
N VAL A 25 3.02 5.30 -6.52
CA VAL A 25 1.78 4.58 -6.21
C VAL A 25 2.14 3.34 -5.41
N VAL A 26 1.53 3.18 -4.24
CA VAL A 26 1.56 1.95 -3.45
C VAL A 26 0.15 1.38 -3.35
N ALA A 27 0.01 0.07 -3.52
CA ALA A 27 -1.29 -0.57 -3.49
C ALA A 27 -1.23 -1.94 -2.84
N ALA A 28 -2.30 -2.29 -2.14
CA ALA A 28 -2.53 -3.62 -1.61
C ALA A 28 -3.96 -4.09 -1.93
N PHE A 29 -4.09 -5.33 -2.39
CA PHE A 29 -5.36 -5.94 -2.77
C PHE A 29 -5.57 -7.23 -1.98
N ASN A 30 -6.67 -7.31 -1.22
CA ASN A 30 -7.07 -8.52 -0.54
C ASN A 30 -7.88 -9.41 -1.48
N LEU A 31 -7.37 -10.59 -1.76
CA LEU A 31 -7.96 -11.59 -2.64
C LEU A 31 -8.81 -12.63 -1.90
N SER A 32 -8.98 -12.49 -0.58
CA SER A 32 -9.80 -13.39 0.22
C SER A 32 -11.21 -12.86 0.45
N ASP A 33 -12.12 -13.76 0.84
CA ASP A 33 -13.51 -13.45 1.20
C ASP A 33 -13.67 -12.97 2.66
N ALA A 34 -12.56 -12.79 3.38
CA ALA A 34 -12.53 -12.26 4.75
C ALA A 34 -11.68 -10.98 4.79
N PRO A 35 -11.93 -10.05 5.73
CA PRO A 35 -11.02 -8.94 5.97
C PRO A 35 -9.61 -9.43 6.30
N ALA A 36 -8.60 -8.68 5.84
CA ALA A 36 -7.20 -8.96 6.10
C ALA A 36 -6.56 -7.78 6.84
N SER A 37 -5.67 -8.11 7.76
CA SER A 37 -4.75 -7.16 8.39
C SER A 37 -3.36 -7.63 8.04
N VAL A 38 -2.56 -6.76 7.42
CA VAL A 38 -1.19 -7.08 7.02
C VAL A 38 -0.20 -6.09 7.59
N THR A 39 0.93 -6.59 8.07
CA THR A 39 2.07 -5.79 8.54
C THR A 39 3.05 -5.62 7.39
N LEU A 40 3.34 -4.38 7.01
CA LEU A 40 4.22 -4.09 5.88
C LEU A 40 5.69 -4.29 6.25
N GLY A 41 6.46 -4.85 5.32
CA GLY A 41 7.91 -4.89 5.36
C GLY A 41 8.55 -3.72 4.63
N VAL A 42 9.86 -3.83 4.42
CA VAL A 42 10.66 -2.80 3.75
C VAL A 42 10.46 -2.84 2.23
N ALA A 43 10.17 -1.70 1.63
CA ALA A 43 10.09 -1.52 0.18
C ALA A 43 10.39 -0.05 -0.22
N PRO A 44 10.72 0.22 -1.49
CA PRO A 44 10.98 1.58 -1.95
C PRO A 44 9.81 2.54 -1.74
N GLY A 45 10.11 3.83 -1.62
CA GLY A 45 9.12 4.92 -1.52
C GLY A 45 8.57 5.16 -0.12
N GLN A 46 8.98 4.39 0.90
CA GLN A 46 8.52 4.58 2.29
C GLN A 46 8.99 5.90 2.93
N ASP A 47 9.92 6.61 2.29
CA ASP A 47 10.36 7.96 2.62
C ASP A 47 9.45 9.07 2.05
N LEU A 48 8.47 8.71 1.19
CA LEU A 48 7.54 9.65 0.57
C LEU A 48 6.25 9.81 1.37
N ALA A 49 5.57 10.94 1.18
CA ALA A 49 4.23 11.16 1.71
C ALA A 49 3.17 10.53 0.78
N TYR A 50 2.12 9.93 1.36
CA TYR A 50 1.02 9.34 0.61
C TYR A 50 -0.34 9.81 1.09
N VAL A 51 -1.26 9.93 0.14
CA VAL A 51 -2.70 10.10 0.38
C VAL A 51 -3.47 8.97 -0.30
N ASP A 52 -4.61 8.60 0.25
CA ASP A 52 -5.48 7.59 -0.34
C ASP A 52 -6.05 8.12 -1.64
N ALA A 53 -5.97 7.31 -2.69
CA ALA A 53 -6.36 7.71 -4.04
C ALA A 53 -7.87 7.99 -4.18
N THR A 54 -8.69 7.55 -3.23
CA THR A 54 -10.16 7.64 -3.29
C THR A 54 -10.72 8.81 -2.49
N ASP A 55 -10.13 9.12 -1.33
CA ASP A 55 -10.65 10.15 -0.41
C ASP A 55 -9.62 11.22 -0.01
N GLY A 56 -8.36 11.08 -0.42
CA GLY A 56 -7.29 12.03 -0.13
C GLY A 56 -6.79 12.03 1.32
N SER A 57 -7.26 11.12 2.16
CA SER A 57 -6.79 10.98 3.55
C SER A 57 -5.34 10.49 3.59
N THR A 58 -4.59 10.85 4.63
CA THR A 58 -3.20 10.40 4.76
C THR A 58 -3.09 8.88 4.86
N VAL A 59 -2.18 8.30 4.09
CA VAL A 59 -1.84 6.87 4.16
C VAL A 59 -0.46 6.72 4.78
N GLU A 60 -0.40 5.97 5.88
CA GLU A 60 0.87 5.59 6.50
C GLU A 60 1.47 4.40 5.72
N TYR A 61 2.58 4.63 5.04
CA TYR A 61 3.35 3.61 4.32
C TYR A 61 4.79 3.59 4.85
N ALA A 62 5.01 2.87 5.94
CA ALA A 62 6.31 2.64 6.53
C ALA A 62 6.48 1.16 6.91
N GLU A 63 7.71 0.75 7.22
CA GLU A 63 7.98 -0.60 7.74
C GLU A 63 7.25 -0.77 9.07
N GLY A 64 6.58 -1.92 9.25
CA GLY A 64 5.80 -2.22 10.44
C GLY A 64 4.41 -1.59 10.48
N SER A 65 4.07 -0.68 9.54
CA SER A 65 2.72 -0.14 9.45
C SER A 65 1.71 -1.26 9.15
N VAL A 66 0.55 -1.18 9.78
CA VAL A 66 -0.52 -2.17 9.63
C VAL A 66 -1.58 -1.64 8.67
N TRP A 67 -1.84 -2.39 7.61
CA TRP A 67 -2.88 -2.09 6.65
C TRP A 67 -4.07 -3.02 6.82
N GLN A 68 -5.24 -2.42 7.02
CA GLN A 68 -6.52 -3.12 7.08
C GLN A 68 -7.19 -3.06 5.71
N LEU A 69 -7.57 -4.23 5.21
CA LEU A 69 -8.17 -4.40 3.89
C LEU A 69 -9.51 -5.14 4.05
N PRO A 70 -10.62 -4.60 3.54
CA PRO A 70 -11.89 -5.33 3.50
C PRO A 70 -11.77 -6.65 2.72
N ALA A 71 -12.71 -7.57 2.91
CA ALA A 71 -12.86 -8.74 2.05
C ALA A 71 -13.00 -8.30 0.59
N ARG A 72 -12.22 -8.89 -0.32
CA ARG A 72 -12.14 -8.49 -1.75
C ARG A 72 -11.85 -6.98 -1.96
N GLY A 73 -11.30 -6.31 -0.94
CA GLY A 73 -11.05 -4.88 -0.93
C GLY A 73 -9.60 -4.52 -1.28
N TYR A 74 -9.33 -3.22 -1.29
CA TYR A 74 -8.01 -2.68 -1.59
C TYR A 74 -7.74 -1.40 -0.80
N ARG A 75 -6.46 -1.00 -0.77
CA ARG A 75 -6.00 0.33 -0.38
C ARG A 75 -4.97 0.79 -1.39
N VAL A 76 -5.08 2.04 -1.84
CA VAL A 76 -4.16 2.62 -2.83
C VAL A 76 -3.72 3.98 -2.34
N GLY A 77 -2.43 4.12 -2.05
CA GLY A 77 -1.79 5.39 -1.75
C GLY A 77 -1.11 5.97 -2.99
N VAL A 78 -1.23 7.27 -3.19
CA VAL A 78 -0.48 8.03 -4.20
C VAL A 78 0.25 9.19 -3.54
N THR A 79 1.35 9.64 -4.12
CA THR A 79 1.96 10.92 -3.71
C THR A 79 0.98 12.06 -3.97
N PRO A 80 0.84 13.04 -3.05
CA PRO A 80 -0.03 14.20 -3.27
C PRO A 80 0.39 14.95 -4.54
N GLN A 81 -0.60 15.40 -5.32
CA GLN A 81 -0.33 16.32 -6.42
C GLN A 81 -0.32 17.75 -5.88
N GLU A 82 0.68 18.54 -6.27
CA GLU A 82 0.74 19.99 -6.00
C GLU A 82 -0.29 20.78 -6.83
#